data_AF-A0AAU1Q7U9-F1
#
_entry.id   AF-A0AAU1Q7U9-F1
#
_cell.length_a   1.000
_cell.length_b   1.000
_cell.length_c   1.000
_cell.angle_alpha   90.00
_cell.angle_beta   90.00
_cell.angle_gamma   90.00
#
_symmetry.space_group_name_H-M   'P 1'
#
loop_
_entity.id
_entity.type
_entity.pdbx_description
1 polymer ?
#
loop_
_entity_poly.entity_id
_entity_poly.type
_entity_poly.pdbx_seq_one_letter_code
_entity_poly.pdbx_strand_id
1 'polypeptide(L)'
;MFTAVIITVAVIVVAAALFAGLGRGGGGRELKRRFGSEYDRAVARHDGDTKAAERELDERVKRHGSLKEQPLPHEAREQYVAQWAGIQEQFVDAPQQAVTEADAVLARLAKDRGFPDGEQFEEQAAAISVHHVDHVEGYRRVHTAVRGQGGTEEMREAMVEARGLFDALITEQPADSDRRRQKSRDDRGHAPWTPGRHHTKGSGTR
;
A
#
# COMPACT_ATOMS: atom_id res chain seq x y z
N MET A 1 26.76 -24.91 13.89
CA MET A 1 25.87 -23.74 13.67
C MET A 1 25.82 -23.34 12.19
N PHE A 2 26.94 -23.07 11.52
CA PHE A 2 26.97 -22.75 10.08
C PHE A 2 26.33 -23.81 9.16
N THR A 3 26.55 -25.10 9.43
CA THR A 3 25.96 -26.20 8.64
C THR A 3 24.43 -26.27 8.74
N ALA A 4 23.86 -25.97 9.92
CA ALA A 4 22.41 -25.92 10.10
C ALA A 4 21.77 -24.76 9.34
N VAL A 5 22.42 -23.59 9.31
CA VAL A 5 21.96 -22.42 8.53
C VAL A 5 21.97 -22.71 7.04
N ILE A 6 23.01 -23.36 6.52
CA ILE A 6 23.11 -23.72 5.09
C ILE A 6 22.02 -24.71 4.69
N ILE A 7 21.73 -25.71 5.54
CA ILE A 7 20.66 -26.69 5.28
C ILE A 7 19.29 -25.99 5.31
N THR A 8 19.04 -25.09 6.26
CA THR A 8 17.78 -24.32 6.30
C THR A 8 17.61 -23.45 5.06
N VAL A 9 18.66 -22.74 4.63
CA VAL A 9 18.60 -21.91 3.41
C VAL A 9 18.38 -22.78 2.17
N ALA A 10 19.06 -23.93 2.06
CA ALA A 10 18.86 -24.86 0.96
C ALA A 10 17.44 -25.43 0.91
N VAL A 11 16.86 -25.78 2.06
CA VAL A 11 15.47 -26.27 2.15
C VAL A 11 14.47 -25.19 1.77
N ILE A 12 14.70 -23.93 2.14
CA ILE A 12 13.83 -22.80 1.74
C ILE A 12 13.92 -22.57 0.22
N VAL A 13 15.12 -22.64 -0.36
CA VAL A 13 15.32 -22.48 -1.81
C VAL A 13 14.68 -23.62 -2.60
N VAL A 14 14.80 -24.86 -2.12
CA VAL A 14 14.16 -26.04 -2.75
C VAL A 14 12.64 -25.99 -2.59
N ALA A 15 12.13 -25.57 -1.42
CA ALA A 15 10.69 -25.39 -1.22
C ALA A 15 10.13 -24.28 -2.12
N ALA A 16 10.86 -23.17 -2.30
CA ALA A 16 10.50 -22.09 -3.22
C ALA A 16 10.54 -22.55 -4.68
N ALA A 17 11.54 -23.36 -5.08
CA ALA A 17 11.65 -23.92 -6.42
C ALA A 17 10.53 -24.95 -6.71
N LEU A 18 10.15 -25.76 -5.72
CA LEU A 18 9.04 -26.71 -5.84
C LEU A 18 7.68 -25.99 -5.89
N PHE A 19 7.51 -24.90 -5.15
CA PHE A 19 6.33 -24.03 -5.25
C PHE A 19 6.24 -23.34 -6.62
N ALA A 20 7.38 -22.93 -7.20
CA ALA A 20 7.43 -22.36 -8.55
C ALA A 20 7.20 -23.40 -9.67
N GLY A 21 7.46 -24.68 -9.40
CA GLY A 21 7.35 -25.78 -10.39
C GLY A 21 5.95 -26.37 -10.57
N LEU A 22 5.04 -26.26 -9.58
CA LEU A 22 3.70 -26.86 -9.62
C LEU A 22 2.61 -25.79 -9.80
N GLY A 23 2.34 -25.33 -11.03
CA GLY A 23 1.23 -24.39 -11.21
C GLY A 23 0.88 -23.88 -12.62
N ARG A 24 1.14 -24.65 -13.69
CA ARG A 24 0.91 -24.25 -15.10
C ARG A 24 -0.59 -24.17 -15.53
N GLY A 25 -1.51 -23.83 -14.63
CA GLY A 25 -2.94 -23.67 -14.94
C GLY A 25 -3.84 -23.15 -13.79
N GLY A 26 -3.27 -22.69 -12.68
CA GLY A 26 -4.03 -22.25 -11.49
C GLY A 26 -3.73 -20.83 -11.00
N GLY A 27 -2.60 -20.24 -11.38
CA GLY A 27 -2.14 -18.94 -10.87
C GLY A 27 -2.97 -17.73 -11.31
N GLY A 28 -3.56 -17.78 -12.51
CA GLY A 28 -4.39 -16.70 -13.04
C GLY A 28 -5.56 -16.30 -12.15
N ARG A 29 -6.20 -17.25 -11.47
CA ARG A 29 -7.32 -16.94 -10.56
C ARG A 29 -6.86 -16.18 -9.32
N GLU A 30 -5.67 -16.47 -8.81
CA GLU A 30 -5.10 -15.77 -7.66
C GLU A 30 -4.57 -14.39 -8.05
N LEU A 31 -3.86 -14.29 -9.17
CA LEU A 31 -3.41 -13.00 -9.73
C LEU A 31 -4.60 -12.12 -10.08
N LYS A 32 -5.65 -12.65 -10.72
CA LYS A 32 -6.87 -11.88 -11.00
C LYS A 32 -7.58 -11.43 -9.73
N ARG A 33 -7.63 -12.27 -8.68
CA ARG A 33 -8.19 -11.87 -7.38
C ARG A 33 -7.39 -10.74 -6.73
N ARG A 34 -6.06 -10.78 -6.85
CA ARG A 34 -5.16 -9.78 -6.26
C ARG A 34 -5.10 -8.47 -7.04
N PHE A 35 -4.97 -8.55 -8.35
CA PHE A 35 -4.77 -7.40 -9.24
C PHE A 35 -6.07 -6.84 -9.82
N GLY A 36 -7.19 -7.57 -9.79
CA GLY A 36 -8.48 -7.05 -10.25
C GLY A 36 -8.42 -6.45 -11.65
N SER A 37 -8.71 -5.15 -11.78
CA SER A 37 -8.66 -4.40 -13.04
C SER A 37 -7.26 -4.34 -13.66
N GLU A 38 -6.19 -4.36 -12.86
CA GLU A 38 -4.80 -4.42 -13.36
C GLU A 38 -4.52 -5.72 -14.11
N TYR A 39 -5.19 -6.82 -13.72
CA TYR A 39 -5.10 -8.08 -14.46
C TYR A 39 -5.72 -7.92 -15.85
N ASP A 40 -6.95 -7.41 -15.92
CA ASP A 40 -7.65 -7.23 -17.19
C ASP A 40 -6.91 -6.24 -18.10
N ARG A 41 -6.28 -5.20 -17.54
CA ARG A 41 -5.38 -4.29 -18.28
C ARG A 41 -4.13 -4.99 -18.80
N ALA A 42 -3.45 -5.80 -17.99
CA ALA A 42 -2.27 -6.54 -18.43
C ALA A 42 -2.62 -7.49 -19.58
N VAL A 43 -3.76 -8.18 -19.49
CA VAL A 43 -4.28 -9.03 -20.58
C VAL A 43 -4.53 -8.21 -21.84
N ALA A 44 -5.16 -7.04 -21.73
CA ALA A 44 -5.40 -6.16 -22.89
C ALA A 44 -4.09 -5.66 -23.52
N ARG A 45 -3.04 -5.38 -22.73
CA ARG A 45 -1.73 -4.95 -23.24
C ARG A 45 -1.00 -6.05 -24.02
N HIS A 46 -1.28 -7.32 -23.71
CA HIS A 46 -0.73 -8.49 -24.40
C HIS A 46 -1.70 -9.08 -25.44
N ASP A 47 -2.57 -8.26 -26.03
CA ASP A 47 -3.50 -8.67 -27.09
C ASP A 47 -4.39 -9.88 -26.71
N GLY A 48 -4.72 -10.01 -25.42
CA GLY A 48 -5.50 -11.12 -24.89
C GLY A 48 -4.68 -12.35 -24.44
N ASP A 49 -3.35 -12.34 -24.58
CA ASP A 49 -2.48 -13.41 -24.07
C ASP A 49 -2.39 -13.38 -22.54
N THR A 50 -3.32 -14.10 -21.92
CA THR A 50 -3.37 -14.32 -20.46
C THR A 50 -2.08 -14.86 -19.88
N LYS A 51 -1.32 -15.67 -20.62
CA LYS A 51 -0.10 -16.30 -20.12
C LYS A 51 1.06 -15.32 -20.07
N ALA A 52 1.15 -14.43 -21.05
CA ALA A 52 2.10 -13.33 -21.05
C ALA A 52 1.78 -12.32 -19.94
N ALA A 53 0.50 -11.96 -19.78
CA ALA A 53 0.03 -11.08 -18.72
C ALA A 53 0.31 -11.63 -17.31
N GLU A 54 -0.02 -12.90 -17.06
CA GLU A 54 0.26 -13.57 -15.78
C GLU A 54 1.75 -13.58 -15.46
N ARG A 55 2.61 -13.84 -16.45
CA ARG A 55 4.07 -13.79 -16.28
C ARG A 55 4.55 -12.40 -15.91
N GLU A 56 4.06 -11.36 -16.59
CA GLU A 56 4.42 -9.98 -16.28
C GLU A 56 4.03 -9.62 -14.85
N LEU A 57 2.80 -9.93 -14.43
CA LEU A 57 2.31 -9.62 -13.08
C LEU A 57 3.09 -10.39 -12.01
N ASP A 58 3.41 -11.67 -12.26
CA ASP A 58 4.22 -12.48 -11.36
C ASP A 58 5.63 -11.90 -11.21
N GLU A 59 6.26 -11.45 -12.30
CA GLU A 59 7.56 -10.76 -12.26
C GLU A 59 7.49 -9.44 -11.48
N ARG A 60 6.40 -8.66 -11.62
CA ARG A 60 6.19 -7.45 -10.80
C ARG A 60 6.11 -7.79 -9.31
N VAL A 61 5.36 -8.83 -8.94
CA VAL A 61 5.25 -9.30 -7.55
C VAL A 61 6.61 -9.77 -7.02
N LYS A 62 7.39 -10.52 -7.80
CA LYS A 62 8.72 -10.95 -7.38
C LYS A 62 9.65 -9.77 -7.13
N ARG A 63 9.58 -8.74 -7.99
CA ARG A 63 10.49 -7.60 -7.92
C ARG A 63 10.12 -6.60 -6.83
N HIS A 64 8.83 -6.32 -6.65
CA HIS A 64 8.35 -5.25 -5.77
C HIS A 64 7.52 -5.74 -4.58
N GLY A 65 7.16 -7.02 -4.50
CA GLY A 65 6.30 -7.55 -3.45
C GLY A 65 6.93 -7.60 -2.05
N SER A 66 8.26 -7.53 -1.97
CA SER A 66 9.00 -7.43 -0.69
C SER A 66 9.24 -5.98 -0.23
N LEU A 67 8.81 -5.00 -1.02
CA LEU A 67 8.93 -3.59 -0.69
C LEU A 67 8.16 -3.31 0.60
N LYS A 68 8.84 -2.61 1.52
CA LYS A 68 8.27 -2.20 2.79
C LYS A 68 7.99 -0.71 2.74
N GLU A 69 6.72 -0.40 2.87
CA GLU A 69 6.24 0.97 2.98
C GLU A 69 6.79 1.66 4.22
N GLN A 70 7.40 2.82 4.01
CA GLN A 70 7.96 3.64 5.07
C GLN A 70 6.89 4.51 5.71
N PRO A 71 6.92 4.72 7.04
CA PRO A 71 6.06 5.70 7.69
C PRO A 71 6.42 7.11 7.24
N LEU A 72 5.40 7.93 6.98
CA LEU A 72 5.60 9.34 6.68
C LEU A 72 5.67 10.15 7.98
N PRO A 73 6.71 10.99 8.19
CA PRO A 73 6.75 11.93 9.31
C PRO A 73 5.54 12.86 9.31
N HIS A 74 5.09 13.28 10.50
CA HIS A 74 3.89 14.11 10.62
C HIS A 74 4.02 15.44 9.86
N GLU A 75 5.19 16.07 9.95
CA GLU A 75 5.48 17.34 9.29
C GLU A 75 5.47 17.18 7.76
N ALA A 76 6.05 16.10 7.24
CA ALA A 76 6.02 15.79 5.80
C ALA A 76 4.58 15.54 5.34
N ARG A 77 3.79 14.80 6.13
CA ARG A 77 2.38 14.58 5.86
C ARG A 77 1.59 15.90 5.74
N GLU A 78 1.76 16.82 6.67
CA GLU A 78 1.09 18.12 6.63
C GLU A 78 1.50 18.93 5.38
N GLN A 79 2.79 18.90 5.03
CA GLN A 79 3.29 19.56 3.83
C GLN A 79 2.66 19.00 2.55
N TYR A 80 2.54 17.67 2.43
CA TYR A 80 1.90 17.04 1.28
C TYR A 80 0.41 17.37 1.19
N VAL A 81 -0.30 17.38 2.32
CA VAL A 81 -1.72 17.77 2.36
C VAL A 81 -1.90 19.22 1.90
N ALA A 82 -1.06 20.13 2.38
CA ALA A 82 -1.12 21.54 1.99
C ALA A 82 -0.78 21.73 0.50
N GLN A 83 0.26 21.05 0.00
CA GLN A 83 0.63 21.08 -1.42
C GLN A 83 -0.51 20.57 -2.31
N TRP A 84 -1.11 19.44 -1.95
CA TRP A 84 -2.22 18.89 -2.72
C TRP A 84 -3.42 19.84 -2.77
N ALA A 85 -3.77 20.48 -1.65
CA ALA A 85 -4.84 21.47 -1.61
C ALA A 85 -4.54 22.66 -2.55
N GLY A 86 -3.32 23.19 -2.52
CA GLY A 86 -2.90 24.26 -3.42
C GLY A 86 -2.98 23.89 -4.90
N ILE A 87 -2.61 22.65 -5.24
CA ILE A 87 -2.73 22.14 -6.61
C ILE A 87 -4.20 22.09 -7.07
N GLN A 88 -5.11 21.66 -6.19
CA GLN A 88 -6.54 21.62 -6.50
C GLN A 88 -7.14 23.01 -6.74
N GLU A 89 -6.71 24.01 -5.97
CA GLU A 89 -7.12 25.40 -6.18
C GLU A 89 -6.59 25.93 -7.51
N GLN A 90 -5.30 25.69 -7.79
CA GLN A 90 -4.64 26.12 -9.04
C GLN A 90 -5.27 25.48 -10.29
N PHE A 91 -5.88 24.31 -10.18
CA PHE A 91 -6.48 23.62 -11.32
C PHE A 91 -7.55 24.45 -12.06
N VAL A 92 -8.27 25.30 -11.33
CA VAL A 92 -9.33 26.14 -11.92
C VAL A 92 -8.77 27.14 -12.94
N ASP A 93 -7.62 27.73 -12.62
CA ASP A 93 -6.99 28.77 -13.44
C ASP A 93 -5.95 28.19 -14.41
N ALA A 94 -5.23 27.15 -14.00
CA ALA A 94 -4.11 26.55 -14.72
C ALA A 94 -4.13 25.00 -14.67
N PRO A 95 -5.09 24.35 -15.35
CA PRO A 95 -5.32 22.90 -15.23
C PRO A 95 -4.11 22.05 -15.65
N GLN A 96 -3.45 22.40 -16.75
CA GLN A 96 -2.26 21.68 -17.22
C GLN A 96 -1.12 21.75 -16.20
N GLN A 97 -0.92 22.92 -15.59
CA GLN A 97 0.13 23.11 -14.60
C GLN A 97 -0.20 22.33 -13.32
N ALA A 98 -1.44 22.40 -12.85
CA ALA A 98 -1.90 21.64 -11.69
C ALA A 98 -1.73 20.12 -11.86
N VAL A 99 -2.08 19.55 -13.02
CA VAL A 99 -1.88 18.11 -13.28
C VAL A 99 -0.39 17.74 -13.30
N THR A 100 0.46 18.61 -13.85
CA THR A 100 1.92 18.40 -13.87
C THR A 100 2.50 18.39 -12.45
N GLU A 101 2.03 19.31 -11.61
CA GLU A 101 2.42 19.36 -10.21
C GLU A 101 1.87 18.16 -9.41
N ALA A 102 0.65 17.72 -9.70
CA ALA A 102 0.07 16.52 -9.09
C ALA A 102 0.89 15.26 -9.39
N ASP A 103 1.31 15.06 -10.66
CA ASP A 103 2.17 13.94 -11.06
C ASP A 103 3.48 13.94 -10.27
N ALA A 104 4.13 15.10 -10.17
CA ALA A 104 5.38 15.26 -9.44
C ALA A 104 5.22 15.04 -7.93
N VAL A 105 4.12 15.50 -7.33
CA VAL A 105 3.82 15.29 -5.91
C VAL A 105 3.57 13.82 -5.62
N LEU A 106 2.80 13.11 -6.45
CA LEU A 106 2.55 11.68 -6.29
C LEU A 106 3.84 10.86 -6.42
N ALA A 107 4.66 11.15 -7.43
CA ALA A 107 5.94 10.47 -7.62
C ALA A 107 6.87 10.65 -6.40
N ARG A 108 6.94 11.87 -5.85
CA ARG A 108 7.74 12.15 -4.67
C ARG A 108 7.16 11.51 -3.40
N LEU A 109 5.84 11.59 -3.21
CA LEU A 109 5.19 10.97 -2.07
C LEU A 109 5.39 9.45 -2.07
N ALA A 110 5.24 8.80 -3.23
CA ALA A 110 5.52 7.38 -3.38
C ALA A 110 7.00 7.07 -3.05
N LYS A 111 7.94 7.87 -3.55
CA LYS A 111 9.36 7.72 -3.20
C LYS A 111 9.61 7.80 -1.69
N ASP A 112 9.04 8.80 -1.02
CA ASP A 112 9.19 8.99 0.42
C ASP A 112 8.56 7.84 1.22
N ARG A 113 7.56 7.18 0.64
CA ARG A 113 6.94 5.95 1.17
C ARG A 113 7.74 4.69 0.84
N GLY A 114 8.87 4.80 0.18
CA GLY A 114 9.80 3.69 -0.11
C GLY A 114 9.62 3.03 -1.47
N PHE A 115 8.74 3.55 -2.33
CA PHE A 115 8.63 3.13 -3.73
C PHE A 115 9.85 3.58 -4.55
N PRO A 116 10.12 2.97 -5.72
CA PRO A 116 11.13 3.47 -6.65
C PRO A 116 10.97 4.97 -6.89
N ASP A 117 12.06 5.69 -7.13
CA ASP A 117 12.10 7.15 -7.10
C ASP A 117 11.43 7.87 -8.27
N GLY A 118 10.91 7.12 -9.24
CA GLY A 118 10.10 7.64 -10.33
C GLY A 118 10.91 8.12 -11.53
N GLU A 119 12.23 7.90 -11.60
CA GLU A 119 13.02 8.18 -12.81
C GLU A 119 12.45 7.44 -14.03
N GLN A 120 11.90 6.26 -13.79
CA GLN A 120 11.10 5.50 -14.76
C GLN A 120 9.67 5.36 -14.22
N PHE A 121 8.75 6.15 -14.76
CA PHE A 121 7.33 6.11 -14.40
C PHE A 121 6.77 4.67 -14.38
N GLU A 122 7.08 3.87 -15.40
CA GLU A 122 6.59 2.50 -15.51
C GLU A 122 7.08 1.58 -14.38
N GLU A 123 8.30 1.79 -13.88
CA GLU A 123 8.82 1.01 -12.75
C GLU A 123 8.10 1.38 -11.46
N GLN A 124 7.93 2.68 -11.20
CA GLN A 124 7.22 3.14 -10.01
C GLN A 124 5.74 2.73 -10.06
N ALA A 125 5.08 2.85 -11.21
CA ALA A 125 3.71 2.39 -11.41
C ALA A 125 3.60 0.86 -11.29
N ALA A 126 4.60 0.09 -11.72
CA ALA A 126 4.64 -1.35 -11.49
C ALA A 126 4.72 -1.67 -9.99
N ALA A 127 5.57 -0.97 -9.23
CA ALA A 127 5.65 -1.14 -7.78
C ALA A 127 4.34 -0.76 -7.07
N ILE A 128 3.74 0.40 -7.41
CA ILE A 128 2.45 0.84 -6.88
C ILE A 128 1.36 -0.20 -7.19
N SER A 129 1.33 -0.77 -8.41
CA SER A 129 0.33 -1.80 -8.77
C SER A 129 0.37 -3.06 -7.90
N VAL A 130 1.47 -3.32 -7.19
CA VAL A 130 1.60 -4.52 -6.33
C VAL A 130 1.01 -4.29 -4.94
N HIS A 131 1.00 -3.05 -4.46
CA HIS A 131 0.62 -2.65 -3.09
C HIS A 131 -0.68 -1.84 -3.04
N HIS A 132 -0.90 -0.97 -4.03
CA HIS A 132 -2.07 -0.11 -4.17
C HIS A 132 -2.75 -0.33 -5.53
N VAL A 133 -3.18 -1.57 -5.77
CA VAL A 133 -3.82 -2.03 -7.02
C VAL A 133 -4.99 -1.13 -7.42
N ASP A 134 -5.84 -0.75 -6.46
CA ASP A 134 -7.06 0.03 -6.73
C ASP A 134 -6.78 1.51 -7.09
N HIS A 135 -5.54 1.96 -6.93
CA HIS A 135 -5.18 3.39 -7.04
C HIS A 135 -4.15 3.68 -8.14
N VAL A 136 -3.49 2.65 -8.69
CA VAL A 136 -2.46 2.84 -9.71
C VAL A 136 -3.02 3.41 -11.02
N GLU A 137 -4.30 3.16 -11.34
CA GLU A 137 -4.94 3.75 -12.53
C GLU A 137 -4.99 5.27 -12.46
N GLY A 138 -5.33 5.83 -11.29
CA GLY A 138 -5.35 7.29 -11.09
C GLY A 138 -3.98 7.93 -11.34
N TYR A 139 -2.91 7.24 -10.94
CA TYR A 139 -1.54 7.67 -11.25
C TYR A 139 -1.26 7.66 -12.74
N ARG A 140 -1.66 6.58 -13.45
CA ARG A 140 -1.43 6.47 -14.90
C ARG A 140 -2.23 7.49 -15.68
N ARG A 141 -3.43 7.84 -15.23
CA ARG A 141 -4.25 8.90 -15.84
C ARG A 141 -3.59 10.26 -15.70
N VAL A 142 -3.14 10.64 -14.50
CA VAL A 142 -2.43 11.90 -14.30
C VAL A 142 -1.17 11.96 -15.16
N HIS A 143 -0.37 10.90 -15.18
CA HIS A 143 0.84 10.87 -16.00
C HIS A 143 0.55 10.99 -17.51
N THR A 144 -0.55 10.39 -17.98
CA THR A 144 -1.01 10.55 -19.38
C THR A 144 -1.48 11.97 -19.66
N ALA A 145 -2.22 12.58 -18.73
CA ALA A 145 -2.71 13.94 -18.85
C ALA A 145 -1.58 14.99 -18.86
N VAL A 146 -0.47 14.76 -18.13
CA VAL A 146 0.74 15.60 -18.23
C VAL A 146 1.29 15.66 -19.66
N ARG A 147 1.22 14.55 -20.40
CA ARG A 147 1.68 14.46 -21.79
C ARG A 147 0.74 15.15 -22.80
N GLY A 148 -0.31 15.82 -22.33
CA GLY A 148 -1.22 16.62 -23.16
C GLY A 148 -2.16 15.81 -24.04
N GLN A 149 -2.44 14.55 -23.68
CA GLN A 149 -3.28 13.66 -24.48
C GLN A 149 -4.81 13.83 -24.26
N GLY A 150 -5.27 14.99 -23.79
CA GLY A 150 -6.69 15.24 -23.51
C GLY A 150 -7.00 16.72 -23.26
N GLY A 151 -8.30 17.04 -23.15
CA GLY A 151 -8.78 18.36 -22.74
C GLY A 151 -8.87 18.52 -21.23
N THR A 152 -9.40 19.67 -20.78
CA THR A 152 -9.55 20.00 -19.35
C THR A 152 -10.48 19.03 -18.61
N GLU A 153 -11.44 18.41 -19.31
CA GLU A 153 -12.34 17.40 -18.75
C GLU A 153 -11.56 16.17 -18.29
N GLU A 154 -10.73 15.63 -19.18
CA GLU A 154 -9.89 14.46 -18.92
C GLU A 154 -8.87 14.75 -17.81
N MET A 155 -8.31 15.97 -17.78
CA MET A 155 -7.45 16.43 -16.69
C MET A 155 -8.19 16.45 -15.35
N ARG A 156 -9.47 16.84 -15.33
CA ARG A 156 -10.27 16.83 -14.10
C ARG A 156 -10.54 15.42 -13.62
N GLU A 157 -10.93 14.51 -14.52
CA GLU A 157 -11.10 13.10 -14.18
C GLU A 157 -9.80 12.50 -13.62
N ALA A 158 -8.66 12.80 -14.25
CA ALA A 158 -7.35 12.35 -13.78
C ALA A 158 -7.06 12.85 -12.35
N MET A 159 -7.32 14.13 -12.07
CA MET A 159 -7.15 14.70 -10.72
C MET A 159 -8.03 14.01 -9.67
N VAL A 160 -9.27 13.65 -10.03
CA VAL A 160 -10.19 12.95 -9.14
C VAL A 160 -9.69 11.53 -8.85
N GLU A 161 -9.29 10.76 -9.87
CA GLU A 161 -8.78 9.41 -9.65
C GLU A 161 -7.44 9.41 -8.87
N ALA A 162 -6.57 10.37 -9.15
CA ALA A 162 -5.29 10.52 -8.48
C ALA A 162 -5.41 10.84 -6.98
N ARG A 163 -6.51 11.47 -6.57
CA ARG A 163 -6.79 11.71 -5.15
C ARG A 163 -6.82 10.40 -4.34
N GLY A 164 -7.35 9.33 -4.94
CA GLY A 164 -7.38 8.02 -4.29
C GLY A 164 -5.98 7.50 -3.94
N LEU A 165 -5.02 7.62 -4.87
CA LEU A 165 -3.64 7.24 -4.59
C LEU A 165 -2.99 8.14 -3.54
N PHE A 166 -3.21 9.44 -3.63
CA PHE A 166 -2.70 10.39 -2.64
C PHE A 166 -3.17 10.02 -1.22
N ASP A 167 -4.46 9.75 -1.06
CA ASP A 167 -5.06 9.41 0.24
C ASP A 167 -4.54 8.07 0.79
N ALA A 168 -4.34 7.07 -0.07
CA ALA A 168 -3.74 5.79 0.32
C ALA A 168 -2.30 5.97 0.82
N LEU A 169 -1.48 6.70 0.05
CA LEU A 169 -0.09 6.98 0.40
C LEU A 169 0.03 7.85 1.65
N ILE A 170 -0.93 8.73 1.97
CA ILE A 170 -0.83 9.61 3.14
C ILE A 170 -1.39 9.01 4.44
N THR A 171 -2.21 7.97 4.34
CA THR A 171 -2.94 7.37 5.48
C THR A 171 -2.30 6.09 6.00
N GLU A 172 -1.61 5.34 5.15
CA GLU A 172 -1.00 4.06 5.55
C GLU A 172 0.23 4.25 6.45
N GLN A 173 -0.05 4.27 7.76
CA GLN A 173 0.92 4.10 8.83
C GLN A 173 1.20 2.60 8.97
N PRO A 174 2.48 2.14 8.98
CA PRO A 174 2.78 0.79 9.43
C PRO A 174 2.35 0.68 10.89
N ALA A 175 1.22 0.01 11.12
CA ALA A 175 0.78 -0.60 12.37
C ALA A 175 1.38 -0.01 13.67
N ASP A 176 0.95 1.20 14.06
CA ASP A 176 1.10 1.71 15.45
C ASP A 176 0.12 0.98 16.42
N SER A 177 -0.35 -0.21 16.04
CA SER A 177 -1.20 -1.10 16.82
C SER A 177 -0.44 -1.81 17.94
N ASP A 178 0.90 -1.88 17.89
CA ASP A 178 1.72 -2.45 18.96
C ASP A 178 1.91 -1.48 20.15
N ARG A 179 2.05 -0.17 19.92
CA ARG A 179 2.21 0.81 21.02
C ARG A 179 0.94 0.98 21.86
N ARG A 180 -0.24 0.93 21.23
CA ARG A 180 -1.52 1.05 21.94
C ARG A 180 -1.82 -0.19 22.81
N ARG A 181 -1.34 -1.37 22.39
CA ARG A 181 -1.49 -2.63 23.13
C ARG A 181 -0.55 -2.72 24.33
N GLN A 182 0.63 -2.11 24.24
CA GLN A 182 1.59 -2.06 25.35
C GLN A 182 1.15 -1.06 26.43
N LYS A 183 0.65 0.12 26.05
CA LYS A 183 0.14 1.11 27.02
C LYS A 183 -1.06 0.60 27.84
N SER A 184 -1.84 -0.33 27.30
CA SER A 184 -3.00 -0.93 28.00
C SER A 184 -2.65 -2.10 28.94
N ARG A 185 -1.39 -2.59 28.90
CA ARG A 185 -0.93 -3.68 29.78
C ARG A 185 -0.25 -3.17 31.05
N ASP A 186 0.38 -1.99 30.99
CA ASP A 186 1.10 -1.42 32.13
C ASP A 186 0.20 -0.71 33.15
N ASP A 187 -1.03 -0.32 32.77
CA ASP A 187 -2.00 0.34 33.68
C ASP A 187 -2.78 -0.63 34.59
N ARG A 188 -2.49 -1.94 34.57
CA ARG A 188 -3.14 -2.96 35.42
C ARG A 188 -2.30 -3.44 36.59
N GLY A 189 -1.33 -2.63 37.02
CA GLY A 189 -0.28 -3.04 37.94
C GLY A 189 -0.06 -2.19 39.18
N HIS A 190 -1.04 -1.45 39.74
CA HIS A 190 -0.85 -0.90 41.10
C HIS A 190 -2.12 -0.48 41.83
N ALA A 191 -2.51 -1.25 42.86
CA ALA A 191 -2.90 -0.72 44.17
C ALA A 191 -2.99 -1.86 45.21
N PRO A 192 -2.32 -1.75 46.37
CA PRO A 192 -2.46 -2.69 47.48
C PRO A 192 -3.34 -2.11 48.60
N TRP A 193 -4.34 -2.84 49.11
CA TRP A 193 -4.81 -2.68 50.50
C TRP A 193 -5.74 -3.80 51.01
N THR A 194 -5.58 -4.12 52.30
CA THR A 194 -6.43 -4.96 53.17
C THR A 194 -6.69 -4.17 54.48
N PRO A 195 -7.43 -4.66 55.51
CA PRO A 195 -8.71 -5.40 55.57
C PRO A 195 -9.72 -4.74 56.57
N GLY A 196 -10.99 -5.15 56.60
CA GLY A 196 -11.97 -4.69 57.60
C GLY A 196 -13.13 -5.65 57.90
N ARG A 197 -13.14 -6.18 59.14
CA ARG A 197 -14.18 -7.03 59.77
C ARG A 197 -15.56 -6.37 59.83
N HIS A 198 -16.64 -7.16 59.76
CA HIS A 198 -17.81 -6.98 60.62
C HIS A 198 -18.47 -8.32 60.99
N HIS A 199 -18.86 -8.42 62.26
CA HIS A 199 -19.41 -9.59 62.96
C HIS A 199 -20.83 -9.27 63.46
N THR A 200 -21.56 -10.32 63.87
CA THR A 200 -22.89 -10.38 64.54
C THR A 200 -24.09 -10.27 63.59
N LYS A 201 -25.23 -10.96 63.78
CA LYS A 201 -25.83 -11.62 64.97
C LYS A 201 -26.85 -12.67 64.50
N GLY A 202 -27.04 -13.72 65.32
CA GLY A 202 -28.01 -14.79 65.05
C GLY A 202 -29.45 -14.51 65.52
N SER A 203 -30.35 -15.32 64.98
CA SER A 203 -31.70 -15.71 65.44
C SER A 203 -32.22 -16.69 64.37
N GLY A 204 -32.64 -17.94 64.60
CA GLY A 204 -33.29 -18.56 65.74
C GLY A 204 -34.77 -18.76 65.43
N THR A 205 -35.13 -19.89 64.80
CA THR A 205 -36.44 -20.61 64.73
C THR A 205 -36.28 -21.67 63.63
N ARG A 206 -36.56 -22.96 63.74
CA ARG A 206 -37.49 -23.72 64.59
C ARG A 206 -37.02 -25.18 64.62
#